data_AF-A0A2E4QLB2-F1
#
_entry.id   AF-A0A2E4QLB2-F1
#
_cell.length_a   1.000
_cell.length_b   1.000
_cell.length_c   1.000
_cell.angle_alpha   90.00
_cell.angle_beta   90.00
_cell.angle_gamma   90.00
#
_symmetry.space_group_name_H-M   'P 1'
#
loop_
_entity.id
_entity.type
_entity.pdbx_description
1 polymer ?
#
loop_
_entity_poly.entity_id
_entity_poly.type
_entity_poly.pdbx_seq_one_letter_code
_entity_poly.pdbx_strand_id
1 'polypeptide(L)'
;MGLEIVVLLVDVSSLHHLMEMPWNELYSGLEQRTLRSKRPEQDGRLKVNFDIDAEAELLDWMDTQSREANDSASFWSCLQDSGDGEKGILLAMKWSSPGAWEAWEGRAYMYLDVALSKTIEGEE
;
A
#
# COMPACT_ATOMS: atom_id res chain seq x y z
N MET A 1 3.81 17.77 -21.15
CA MET A 1 4.40 17.07 -19.98
C MET A 1 3.63 15.78 -19.86
N GLY A 2 4.29 14.62 -20.01
CA GLY A 2 3.63 13.32 -19.87
C GLY A 2 3.43 12.97 -18.40
N LEU A 3 2.41 12.18 -18.09
CA LEU A 3 2.20 11.69 -16.73
C LEU A 3 3.24 10.61 -16.40
N GLU A 4 3.88 10.73 -15.24
CA GLU A 4 4.74 9.67 -14.72
C GLU A 4 3.87 8.65 -13.99
N ILE A 5 3.81 7.42 -14.50
CA ILE A 5 3.02 6.34 -13.92
C ILE A 5 3.96 5.38 -13.21
N VAL A 6 3.69 5.13 -11.93
CA VAL A 6 4.39 4.13 -11.13
C VAL A 6 3.47 2.93 -10.94
N VAL A 7 3.92 1.76 -11.36
CA VAL A 7 3.22 0.51 -11.11
C VAL A 7 3.86 -0.16 -9.90
N LEU A 8 3.05 -0.41 -8.88
CA LEU A 8 3.46 -1.04 -7.63
C LEU A 8 3.07 -2.52 -7.67
N LEU A 9 4.05 -3.41 -7.51
CA LEU A 9 3.74 -4.82 -7.27
C LEU A 9 3.36 -4.96 -5.81
N VAL A 10 2.26 -5.66 -5.51
CA VAL A 10 1.79 -5.84 -4.14
C VAL A 10 1.69 -7.32 -3.83
N ASP A 11 2.33 -7.77 -2.75
CA ASP A 11 2.11 -9.12 -2.25
C ASP A 11 0.77 -9.19 -1.53
N VAL A 12 -0.16 -9.92 -2.13
CA VAL A 12 -1.55 -10.01 -1.66
C VAL A 12 -1.61 -10.64 -0.26
N SER A 13 -0.75 -11.61 0.04
CA SER A 13 -0.78 -12.31 1.32
C SER A 13 -0.33 -11.40 2.46
N SER A 14 0.77 -10.67 2.27
CA SER A 14 1.28 -9.68 3.22
C SER A 14 0.31 -8.51 3.39
N LEU A 15 -0.31 -8.02 2.31
CA LEU A 15 -1.31 -6.96 2.40
C LEU A 15 -2.54 -7.42 3.19
N HIS A 16 -3.08 -8.60 2.86
CA HIS A 16 -4.26 -9.14 3.54
C HIS A 16 -4.00 -9.34 5.03
N HIS A 17 -2.81 -9.84 5.38
CA HIS A 17 -2.40 -9.97 6.77
C HIS A 17 -2.44 -8.63 7.51
N LEU A 18 -1.92 -7.55 6.92
CA LEU A 18 -2.01 -6.20 7.50
C LEU A 18 -3.46 -5.72 7.64
N MET A 19 -4.31 -5.97 6.63
CA MET A 19 -5.70 -5.48 6.63
C MET A 19 -6.56 -6.13 7.73
N GLU A 20 -6.31 -7.40 8.02
CA GLU A 20 -7.03 -8.17 9.03
C GLU A 20 -6.50 -7.94 10.46
N MET A 21 -5.27 -7.45 10.60
CA MET A 21 -4.69 -7.19 11.91
C MET A 21 -5.49 -6.13 12.68
N PRO A 22 -5.67 -6.32 14.00
CA PRO A 22 -6.20 -5.27 14.87
C PRO A 22 -5.33 -4.01 14.80
N TRP A 23 -5.95 -2.84 14.84
CA TRP A 23 -5.26 -1.55 14.74
C TRP A 23 -4.11 -1.39 15.74
N ASN A 24 -4.36 -1.77 17.00
CA ASN A 24 -3.39 -1.69 18.08
C ASN A 24 -2.20 -2.67 17.91
N GLU A 25 -2.46 -3.89 17.45
CA GLU A 25 -1.43 -4.88 17.14
C GLU A 25 -0.56 -4.44 15.96
N LEU A 26 -1.20 -3.86 14.93
CA LEU A 26 -0.49 -3.30 13.79
C LEU A 26 0.41 -2.14 14.23
N TYR A 27 -0.15 -1.17 14.97
CA TYR A 27 0.58 0.01 15.44
C TYR A 27 1.80 -0.38 16.27
N SER A 28 1.60 -1.21 17.30
CA SER A 28 2.69 -1.68 18.17
C SER A 28 3.71 -2.54 17.41
N GLY A 29 3.27 -3.34 16.44
CA GLY A 29 4.14 -4.17 15.61
C GLY A 29 5.04 -3.36 14.68
N LEU A 30 4.53 -2.25 14.12
CA LEU A 30 5.30 -1.30 13.32
C LEU A 30 6.28 -0.51 14.19
N GLU A 31 5.84 -0.02 15.36
CA GLU A 31 6.70 0.73 16.29
C GLU A 31 7.88 -0.13 16.79
N GLN A 32 7.62 -1.38 17.14
CA GLN A 32 8.62 -2.34 17.62
C GLN A 32 9.39 -3.05 16.49
N ARG A 33 9.05 -2.77 15.21
CA ARG A 33 9.65 -3.36 14.02
C ARG A 33 9.55 -4.90 13.95
N THR A 34 8.55 -5.49 14.61
CA THR A 34 8.37 -6.95 14.67
C THR A 34 7.78 -7.51 13.37
N LEU A 35 7.07 -6.67 12.62
CA LEU A 35 6.40 -7.04 11.37
C LEU A 35 7.35 -7.09 10.16
N ARG A 36 8.60 -6.65 10.28
CA ARG A 36 9.57 -6.68 9.17
C ARG A 36 9.79 -8.06 8.57
N SER A 37 9.68 -9.10 9.40
CA SER A 37 9.79 -10.50 8.97
C SER A 37 8.65 -10.97 8.06
N LYS A 38 7.54 -10.22 8.01
CA LYS A 38 6.34 -10.51 7.20
C LYS A 38 6.31 -9.76 5.87
N ARG A 39 7.27 -8.87 5.62
CA ARG A 39 7.38 -8.21 4.32
C ARG A 39 7.87 -9.20 3.27
N PRO A 40 7.39 -9.08 2.02
CA PRO A 40 7.90 -9.88 0.93
C PRO A 40 9.37 -9.55 0.66
N GLU A 41 10.12 -10.55 0.19
CA GLU A 41 11.50 -10.32 -0.26
C GLU A 41 11.52 -9.36 -1.45
N GLN A 42 12.48 -8.45 -1.45
CA GLN A 42 12.62 -7.47 -2.52
C GLN A 42 13.07 -8.14 -3.81
N ASP A 43 12.44 -7.72 -4.90
CA ASP A 43 12.89 -8.13 -6.23
C ASP A 43 14.06 -7.24 -6.66
N GLY A 44 15.23 -7.85 -6.90
CA GLY A 44 16.45 -7.14 -7.28
C GLY A 44 16.39 -6.42 -8.64
N ARG A 45 15.33 -6.62 -9.44
CA ARG A 45 15.10 -5.96 -10.73
C ARG A 45 14.18 -4.75 -10.61
N LEU A 46 13.40 -4.65 -9.55
CA LEU A 46 12.43 -3.58 -9.34
C LEU A 46 13.06 -2.41 -8.58
N LYS A 47 12.52 -1.20 -8.79
CA LYS A 47 12.88 -0.06 -7.95
C LYS A 47 12.24 -0.28 -6.58
N VAL A 48 13.06 -0.22 -5.54
CA VAL A 48 12.62 -0.35 -4.16
C VAL A 48 12.42 1.06 -3.60
N ASN A 49 11.22 1.36 -3.12
CA ASN A 49 11.02 2.51 -2.24
C ASN A 49 11.67 2.19 -0.88
N PHE A 50 12.53 3.08 -0.36
CA PHE A 50 13.31 2.85 0.85
C PHE A 50 12.46 2.26 1.98
N ASP A 51 12.85 1.09 2.50
CA ASP A 51 12.02 0.29 3.41
C ASP A 51 11.69 0.96 4.74
N ILE A 52 12.59 1.81 5.21
CA ILE A 52 12.45 2.55 6.46
C ILE A 52 11.35 3.61 6.33
N ASP A 53 11.18 4.16 5.14
CA ASP A 53 10.23 5.24 4.89
C ASP A 53 8.80 4.70 4.84
N ALA A 54 8.57 3.48 4.34
CA ALA A 54 7.21 2.92 4.25
C ALA A 54 6.58 2.59 5.62
N GLU A 55 7.38 2.11 6.59
CA GLU A 55 6.92 1.81 7.96
C GLU A 55 6.67 3.12 8.74
N ALA A 56 7.56 4.10 8.61
CA ALA A 56 7.42 5.40 9.24
C ALA A 56 6.26 6.20 8.65
N GLU A 57 6.10 6.25 7.33
CA GLU A 57 4.97 6.93 6.67
C GLU A 57 3.62 6.33 7.09
N LEU A 58 3.55 5.00 7.25
CA LEU A 58 2.34 4.32 7.71
C LEU A 58 2.03 4.66 9.17
N LEU A 59 3.02 4.62 10.05
CA LEU A 59 2.87 5.03 11.46
C LEU A 59 2.45 6.49 11.59
N ASP A 60 3.12 7.39 10.86
CA ASP A 60 2.78 8.81 10.82
C ASP A 60 1.32 9.02 10.38
N TRP A 61 0.88 8.28 9.35
CA TRP A 61 -0.52 8.33 8.93
C TRP A 61 -1.46 7.78 10.03
N MET A 62 -1.12 6.68 10.68
CA MET A 62 -1.93 6.13 11.78
C MET A 62 -2.06 7.14 12.94
N ASP A 63 -1.01 7.89 13.26
CA ASP A 63 -1.02 8.94 14.28
C ASP A 63 -1.98 10.09 13.92
N THR A 64 -2.10 10.42 12.63
CA THR A 64 -3.05 11.47 12.19
C THR A 64 -4.52 11.08 12.38
N GLN A 65 -4.83 9.78 12.42
CA GLN A 65 -6.22 9.29 12.55
C GLN A 65 -6.80 9.47 13.97
N SER A 66 -6.00 9.88 14.96
CA SER A 66 -6.44 10.19 16.34
C SER A 66 -7.37 9.13 16.94
N ARG A 67 -7.08 7.84 16.71
CA ARG A 67 -7.85 6.70 17.25
C ARG A 67 -7.36 6.31 18.63
N GLU A 68 -8.27 5.80 19.47
CA GLU A 68 -7.90 5.31 20.80
C GLU A 68 -7.04 4.05 20.69
N ALA A 69 -6.01 3.95 21.54
CA ALA A 69 -5.01 2.87 21.55
C ALA A 69 -5.58 1.46 21.82
N ASN A 70 -6.87 1.36 22.17
CA ASN A 70 -7.54 0.11 22.53
C ASN A 70 -8.59 -0.34 21.49
N ASP A 71 -8.54 0.21 20.28
CA ASP A 71 -9.40 -0.21 19.19
C ASP A 71 -9.01 -1.62 18.72
N SER A 72 -9.86 -2.60 19.03
CA SER A 72 -9.74 -3.98 18.56
C SER A 72 -10.30 -4.16 17.15
N ALA A 73 -10.76 -3.09 16.50
CA ALA A 73 -11.19 -3.14 15.12
C ALA A 73 -10.01 -3.47 14.19
N SER A 74 -10.32 -4.18 13.11
CA SER A 74 -9.36 -4.48 12.06
C SER A 74 -8.89 -3.19 11.38
N PHE A 75 -7.66 -3.18 10.88
CA PHE A 75 -7.16 -2.06 10.08
C PHE A 75 -8.10 -1.70 8.93
N TRP A 76 -8.69 -2.70 8.27
CA TRP A 76 -9.68 -2.50 7.20
C TRP A 76 -10.91 -1.68 7.64
N SER A 77 -11.51 -2.01 8.78
CA SER A 77 -12.63 -1.21 9.32
C SER A 77 -12.21 0.21 9.66
N CYS A 78 -11.00 0.39 10.21
CA CYS A 78 -10.47 1.71 10.51
C CYS A 78 -10.28 2.55 9.24
N LEU A 79 -9.87 1.95 8.11
CA LEU A 79 -9.77 2.66 6.83
C LEU A 79 -11.13 3.22 6.36
N GLN A 80 -12.22 2.47 6.55
CA GLN A 80 -13.56 2.89 6.13
C GLN A 80 -14.09 4.07 6.93
N ASP A 81 -13.75 4.11 8.22
CA ASP A 81 -14.16 5.17 9.15
C ASP A 81 -13.25 6.42 9.05
N SER A 82 -12.10 6.29 8.40
CA SER A 82 -11.10 7.35 8.25
C SER A 82 -11.40 8.27 7.06
N GLY A 83 -11.17 9.58 7.24
CA GLY A 83 -11.44 10.58 6.21
C GLY A 83 -10.52 10.52 4.99
N ASP A 84 -9.31 9.94 5.14
CA ASP A 84 -8.31 9.75 4.09
C ASP A 84 -7.81 8.29 4.03
N GLY A 85 -8.74 7.34 4.15
CA GLY A 85 -8.45 5.90 4.10
C GLY A 85 -7.75 5.45 2.81
N GLU A 86 -7.92 6.16 1.70
CA GLU A 86 -7.19 5.92 0.45
C GLU A 86 -5.68 6.10 0.58
N LYS A 87 -5.22 6.95 1.49
CA LYS A 87 -3.78 7.09 1.79
C LYS A 87 -3.30 5.94 2.66
N GLY A 88 -4.08 5.56 3.68
CA GLY A 88 -3.74 4.42 4.54
C GLY A 88 -3.59 3.13 3.75
N ILE A 89 -4.51 2.85 2.81
CA ILE A 89 -4.42 1.65 1.97
C ILE A 89 -3.22 1.70 1.02
N LEU A 90 -2.89 2.88 0.46
CA LEU A 90 -1.71 3.05 -0.40
C LEU A 90 -0.41 2.81 0.38
N LEU A 91 -0.33 3.32 1.61
CA LEU A 91 0.83 3.11 2.50
C LEU A 91 0.98 1.64 2.89
N ALA A 92 -0.12 0.95 3.20
CA ALA A 92 -0.11 -0.48 3.43
C ALA A 92 0.33 -1.26 2.18
N MET A 93 -0.14 -0.88 0.98
CA MET A 93 0.32 -1.46 -0.28
C MET A 93 1.82 -1.28 -0.48
N LYS A 94 2.36 -0.07 -0.23
CA LYS A 94 3.81 0.20 -0.29
C LYS A 94 4.59 -0.66 0.71
N TRP A 95 4.09 -0.85 1.93
CA TRP A 95 4.73 -1.71 2.92
C TRP A 95 4.77 -3.18 2.46
N SER A 96 3.66 -3.66 1.89
CA SER A 96 3.52 -5.03 1.37
C SER A 96 4.08 -5.23 -0.05
N SER A 97 4.81 -4.26 -0.59
CA SER A 97 5.31 -4.29 -1.96
C SER A 97 6.75 -4.83 -2.02
N PRO A 98 7.04 -5.85 -2.86
CA PRO A 98 8.41 -6.26 -3.18
C PRO A 98 9.16 -5.27 -4.09
N GLY A 99 8.45 -4.36 -4.77
CA GLY A 99 9.06 -3.32 -5.60
C GLY A 99 8.09 -2.65 -6.57
N ALA A 100 8.54 -1.55 -7.17
CA ALA A 100 7.79 -0.75 -8.14
C ALA A 100 8.60 -0.53 -9.43
N TRP A 101 7.93 -0.11 -10.50
CA TRP A 101 8.59 0.36 -11.71
C TRP A 101 7.85 1.54 -12.35
N GLU A 102 8.60 2.39 -13.04
CA GLU A 102 8.04 3.45 -13.86
C GLU A 102 7.56 2.87 -15.18
N ALA A 103 6.27 3.05 -15.45
CA ALA A 103 5.64 2.72 -16.71
C ALA A 103 5.44 3.97 -17.56
N TRP A 104 5.66 3.81 -18.87
CA TRP A 104 5.31 4.85 -19.83
C TRP A 104 3.79 4.90 -19.98
N GLU A 105 3.23 6.10 -19.96
CA GLU A 105 1.79 6.38 -20.00
C GLU A 105 1.03 5.53 -21.02
N GLY A 106 1.43 5.55 -22.30
CA GLY A 106 0.76 4.77 -23.35
C GLY A 106 0.82 3.25 -23.19
N ARG A 107 1.81 2.71 -22.47
CA ARG A 107 1.89 1.27 -22.17
C ARG A 107 1.10 0.89 -20.91
N ALA A 108 0.97 1.79 -19.95
CA ALA A 108 0.16 1.56 -18.76
C ALA A 108 -1.33 1.37 -19.12
N TYR A 109 -1.86 2.17 -20.05
CA TYR A 109 -3.23 2.01 -20.54
C TYR A 109 -3.48 0.62 -21.14
N MET A 110 -2.55 0.10 -21.94
CA MET A 110 -2.68 -1.27 -22.48
C MET A 110 -2.72 -2.34 -21.38
N TYR A 111 -1.95 -2.16 -20.29
CA TYR A 111 -2.01 -3.09 -19.15
C TYR A 111 -3.35 -2.98 -18.40
N LEU A 112 -3.90 -1.77 -18.27
CA LEU A 112 -5.21 -1.56 -17.65
C LEU A 112 -6.35 -2.14 -18.49
N ASP A 113 -6.32 -1.97 -19.81
CA ASP A 113 -7.33 -2.55 -20.72
C ASP A 113 -7.40 -4.07 -20.58
N VAL A 114 -6.23 -4.71 -20.60
CA VAL A 114 -6.10 -6.17 -20.43
C VAL A 114 -6.55 -6.60 -19.03
N ALA A 115 -6.13 -5.89 -17.99
CA ALA A 115 -6.47 -6.24 -16.61
C ALA A 115 -7.96 -6.02 -16.27
N LEU A 116 -8.56 -4.95 -16.81
CA LEU A 116 -9.95 -4.60 -16.56
C LEU A 116 -10.92 -5.34 -17.49
N SER A 117 -10.41 -6.08 -18.49
CA SER A 117 -11.23 -6.70 -19.55
C SER A 117 -12.23 -5.71 -20.16
N LYS A 118 -11.83 -4.45 -20.23
CA LYS A 118 -12.63 -3.32 -20.69
C LYS A 118 -11.79 -2.56 -21.68
N THR A 119 -12.39 -2.21 -22.81
CA THR A 119 -11.81 -1.26 -23.73
C THR A 119 -12.03 0.12 -23.13
N ILE A 120 -10.95 0.80 -22.71
CA ILE A 120 -11.04 2.22 -22.39
C ILE A 120 -11.13 2.93 -23.75
N GLU A 121 -12.35 3.34 -24.13
CA GLU A 121 -12.55 4.16 -25.32
C GLU A 121 -11.84 5.50 -25.10
N GLY A 122 -10.79 5.76 -25.90
CA GLY A 122 -10.11 7.05 -25.92
C GLY A 122 -11.00 8.12 -26.55
N GLU A 123 -11.00 9.32 -25.96
CA GLU A 123 -11.63 10.53 -26.49
C GLU A 123 -11.24 10.76 -27.97
N GLU A 124 -12.25 11.00 -28.81
CA GLU A 124 -12.07 11.58 -30.16
C GLU A 124 -11.49 13.01 -30.10
#